data_AF-A0AAV5TJH9-F1
#
_entry.id   AF-A0AAV5TJH9-F1
#
_cell.length_a   1.000
_cell.length_b   1.000
_cell.length_c   1.000
_cell.angle_alpha   90.00
_cell.angle_beta   90.00
_cell.angle_gamma   90.00
#
_symmetry.space_group_name_H-M   'P 1'
#
loop_
_entity.id
_entity.type
_entity.pdbx_description
1 polymer ?
#
loop_
_entity_poly.entity_id
_entity_poly.type
_entity_poly.pdbx_seq_one_letter_code
_entity_poly.pdbx_strand_id
1 'polypeptide(L)'
;GLVSSSLIFIAVRKCTLHPNCKALIILWMTAQIIMNLSIIIYSLVFMFIEHEGAPEFIHFPVHRRYFIENSLRFYYVSCFMEFGISFER
;
A
#
# COMPACT_ATOMS: atom_id res chain seq x y z
N GLY A 1 -5.96 -3.44 -7.58
CA GLY A 1 -4.74 -3.54 -6.75
C GLY A 1 -4.74 -4.75 -5.82
N LEU A 2 -5.67 -4.81 -4.86
CA LEU A 2 -5.72 -5.86 -3.82
C LEU A 2 -5.81 -7.30 -4.36
N VAL A 3 -6.68 -7.56 -5.34
CA VAL A 3 -6.88 -8.93 -5.89
C VAL A 3 -5.60 -9.48 -6.53
N SER A 4 -4.86 -8.65 -7.27
CA SER A 4 -3.59 -9.04 -7.90
C SER A 4 -2.50 -9.35 -6.86
N SER A 5 -2.45 -8.57 -5.78
CA SER A 5 -1.50 -8.77 -4.69
C SER A 5 -1.77 -10.08 -3.92
N SER A 6 -3.04 -10.40 -3.68
CA SER A 6 -3.45 -11.63 -3.01
C SER A 6 -3.16 -12.90 -3.83
N LEU A 7 -3.30 -12.83 -5.17
CA LEU A 7 -2.99 -13.95 -6.07
C LEU A 7 -1.49 -14.24 -6.13
N ILE A 8 -0.65 -13.21 -6.12
CA ILE A 8 0.81 -13.37 -6.09
C ILE A 8 1.26 -14.04 -4.78
N PHE A 9 0.59 -13.78 -3.65
CA PHE A 9 0.90 -14.44 -2.37
C PHE A 9 0.72 -15.95 -2.44
N ILE A 10 -0.35 -16.40 -3.09
CA ILE A 10 -0.65 -17.83 -3.28
C ILE A 10 0.37 -18.47 -4.22
N ALA A 11 0.74 -17.78 -5.30
CA ALA A 11 1.75 -18.26 -6.25
C ALA A 11 3.13 -18.41 -5.59
N VAL A 12 3.58 -17.40 -4.84
CA VAL A 12 4.88 -17.39 -4.16
C VAL A 12 4.97 -18.46 -3.07
N ARG A 13 3.85 -18.84 -2.44
CA ARG A 13 3.83 -19.98 -1.51
C ARG A 13 4.00 -21.33 -2.20
N LYS A 14 3.59 -21.45 -3.47
CA LYS A 14 3.66 -22.70 -4.25
C LYS A 14 4.94 -22.84 -5.08
N CYS A 15 5.66 -21.76 -5.35
CA CYS A 15 6.94 -21.80 -6.07
C CYS A 15 8.15 -22.05 -5.14
N THR A 16 9.10 -22.85 -5.60
CA THR A 16 10.43 -23.02 -5.00
C THR A 16 11.31 -21.78 -5.28
N LEU A 17 11.10 -20.73 -4.50
CA LEU A 17 11.92 -19.51 -4.52
C LEU A 17 12.98 -19.56 -3.41
N HIS A 18 14.12 -18.89 -3.63
CA HIS A 18 15.13 -18.67 -2.60
C HIS A 18 14.48 -18.00 -1.37
N PRO A 19 14.79 -18.41 -0.13
CA PRO A 19 14.14 -17.89 1.08
C PRO A 19 14.20 -16.36 1.20
N ASN A 20 15.28 -15.73 0.75
CA ASN A 20 15.40 -14.26 0.74
C ASN A 20 14.41 -13.62 -0.25
N CYS A 21 14.36 -14.13 -1.48
CA CYS A 21 13.42 -13.66 -2.50
C CYS A 21 11.96 -13.84 -2.02
N LYS A 22 11.65 -14.96 -1.35
CA LYS A 22 10.34 -15.20 -0.74
C LYS A 22 10.00 -14.17 0.35
N ALA A 23 10.96 -13.85 1.23
CA ALA A 23 10.78 -12.84 2.26
C ALA A 23 10.57 -11.44 1.66
N LEU A 24 11.36 -11.06 0.66
CA LEU A 24 11.23 -9.77 -0.05
C LEU A 24 9.88 -9.64 -0.75
N ILE A 25 9.40 -10.70 -1.41
CA ILE A 25 8.09 -10.68 -2.06
C ILE A 25 6.95 -10.57 -1.04
N ILE A 26 7.06 -11.24 0.12
CA ILE A 26 6.07 -11.09 1.21
C ILE A 26 6.07 -9.65 1.73
N LEU A 27 7.24 -9.06 2.00
CA LEU A 27 7.37 -7.68 2.46
C LEU A 27 6.80 -6.68 1.44
N TRP A 28 7.09 -6.88 0.16
CA TRP A 28 6.54 -6.08 -0.93
C TRP A 28 5.01 -6.14 -0.95
N MET A 29 4.43 -7.34 -0.87
CA MET A 29 2.97 -7.50 -0.85
C MET A 29 2.33 -6.86 0.38
N THR A 30 2.95 -7.00 1.56
CA THR A 30 2.46 -6.35 2.79
C THR A 30 2.48 -4.83 2.65
N ALA A 31 3.53 -4.24 2.09
CA ALA A 31 3.61 -2.81 1.84
C ALA A 31 2.49 -2.33 0.89
N GLN A 32 2.24 -3.09 -0.19
CA GLN A 32 1.14 -2.81 -1.14
C GLN A 32 -0.24 -2.88 -0.48
N ILE A 33 -0.49 -3.86 0.40
CA ILE A 33 -1.76 -3.98 1.12
C ILE A 33 -1.96 -2.78 2.06
N ILE A 34 -0.94 -2.41 2.84
CA ILE A 34 -1.03 -1.27 3.77
C ILE A 34 -1.25 0.04 3.03
N MET A 35 -0.58 0.24 1.89
CA MET A 35 -0.80 1.41 1.03
C MET A 35 -2.24 1.47 0.53
N ASN A 36 -2.77 0.37 -0.01
CA ASN A 36 -4.15 0.31 -0.50
C ASN A 36 -5.17 0.55 0.62
N LEU A 37 -4.98 -0.03 1.81
CA LEU A 37 -5.83 0.22 2.97
C LEU A 37 -5.80 1.68 3.39
N SER A 38 -4.62 2.32 3.40
CA SER A 38 -4.49 3.74 3.75
C SER A 38 -5.26 4.65 2.79
N ILE A 39 -5.22 4.35 1.48
CA ILE A 39 -5.96 5.08 0.44
C ILE A 39 -7.47 4.87 0.59
N ILE A 40 -7.92 3.64 0.86
CA ILE A 40 -9.34 3.33 1.07
C ILE A 40 -9.86 4.07 2.31
N ILE A 41 -9.13 4.03 3.43
CA ILE A 41 -9.50 4.73 4.67
C ILE A 41 -9.59 6.24 4.41
N TYR A 42 -8.59 6.83 3.74
CA TYR A 42 -8.64 8.24 3.35
C TYR A 42 -9.88 8.57 2.51
N SER A 43 -10.19 7.73 1.52
CA SER A 43 -11.33 7.94 0.62
C SER A 43 -12.67 7.81 1.35
N LEU A 44 -12.79 6.87 2.29
CA LEU A 44 -13.98 6.72 3.15
C LEU A 44 -14.15 7.94 4.05
N VAL A 45 -13.09 8.35 4.75
CA VAL A 45 -13.10 9.54 5.62
C VAL A 45 -13.53 10.78 4.82
N PHE A 46 -13.01 10.94 3.60
CA PHE A 46 -13.39 12.04 2.72
C PHE A 46 -14.88 11.98 2.31
N MET A 47 -15.37 10.81 1.87
CA MET A 47 -16.76 10.65 1.45
C MET A 47 -17.79 10.85 2.59
N PHE A 48 -17.50 10.39 3.81
CA PHE A 48 -18.41 10.56 4.94
C PHE A 48 -18.45 12.01 5.46
N ILE A 49 -17.32 12.72 5.39
CA ILE A 49 -17.21 14.09 5.92
C ILE A 49 -17.87 15.11 4.99
N GLU A 50 -17.82 14.93 3.67
CA GLU A 50 -18.43 15.86 2.71
C GLU A 50 -19.97 15.76 2.62
N HIS A 51 -20.58 14.67 3.10
CA HIS A 51 -22.05 14.49 3.01
C HIS A 51 -22.84 14.94 4.23
N GLU A 52 -22.22 15.13 5.40
CA GLU A 52 -22.96 15.50 6.63
C GLU A 52 -22.62 16.89 7.19
N GLY A 53 -21.59 17.57 6.69
CA GLY A 53 -21.19 18.90 7.18
C GLY A 53 -20.74 19.81 6.04
N ALA A 54 -21.08 21.10 6.16
CA ALA A 54 -20.62 22.18 5.28
C ALA A 54 -19.11 22.07 4.91
N PRO A 55 -18.67 22.59 3.75
CA PRO A 55 -17.39 22.29 3.09
C PRO A 55 -16.13 22.88 3.79
N GLU A 56 -16.15 23.06 5.11
CA GLU A 56 -15.02 23.54 5.90
C GLU A 56 -13.95 22.45 6.12
N PHE A 57 -14.33 21.17 6.00
CA PHE A 57 -13.39 20.04 6.15
C PHE A 57 -12.45 19.82 4.96
N ILE A 58 -12.74 20.42 3.80
CA ILE A 58 -11.83 20.45 2.63
C ILE A 58 -10.49 21.10 3.00
N HIS A 59 -10.45 21.82 4.12
CA HIS A 59 -9.30 22.57 4.61
C HIS A 59 -8.53 21.95 5.78
N PHE A 60 -8.73 20.70 6.21
CA PHE A 60 -7.80 20.10 7.19
C PHE A 60 -6.50 19.62 6.51
N PRO A 61 -5.46 20.47 6.39
CA PRO A 61 -4.31 20.19 5.54
C PRO A 61 -3.46 19.07 6.16
N VAL A 62 -3.55 18.90 7.48
CA VAL A 62 -2.81 17.94 8.27
C VAL A 62 -3.23 16.51 7.94
N HIS A 63 -4.53 16.23 7.80
CA HIS A 63 -5.00 14.88 7.47
C HIS A 63 -4.60 14.50 6.05
N ARG A 64 -4.88 15.37 5.06
CA ARG A 64 -4.47 15.15 3.67
C ARG A 64 -2.96 14.92 3.56
N ARG A 65 -2.16 15.73 4.25
CA ARG A 65 -0.70 15.59 4.28
C ARG A 65 -0.26 14.27 4.89
N TYR A 66 -0.84 13.85 6.01
CA TYR A 66 -0.51 12.59 6.67
C TYR A 66 -0.79 11.37 5.78
N PHE A 67 -1.95 11.33 5.11
CA PHE A 67 -2.30 10.22 4.22
C PHE A 67 -1.42 10.20 2.96
N ILE A 68 -1.19 11.35 2.32
CA ILE A 68 -0.30 11.44 1.14
C ILE A 68 1.13 11.05 1.49
N GLU A 69 1.69 11.56 2.59
CA GLU A 69 3.06 11.25 3.02
C GLU A 69 3.20 9.75 3.34
N ASN A 70 2.21 9.13 4.00
CA ASN A 70 2.22 7.69 4.25
C ASN A 70 2.11 6.87 2.97
N SER A 71 1.21 7.24 2.05
CA SER A 71 1.10 6.56 0.74
C SER A 71 2.42 6.64 -0.04
N LEU A 72 3.08 7.80 -0.05
CA LEU A 72 4.39 7.97 -0.70
C LEU A 72 5.47 7.12 -0.03
N ARG A 73 5.50 7.06 1.32
CA ARG A 73 6.45 6.21 2.06
C ARG A 73 6.29 4.73 1.69
N PHE A 74 5.06 4.22 1.68
CA PHE A 74 4.81 2.83 1.30
C PHE A 74 5.10 2.56 -0.17
N TYR A 75 4.87 3.54 -1.05
CA TYR A 75 5.28 3.46 -2.46
C TYR A 75 6.80 3.28 -2.59
N TYR A 76 7.61 4.13 -1.93
CA TYR A 76 9.07 4.00 -1.95
C TYR A 76 9.56 2.68 -1.38
N VAL A 77 8.98 2.21 -0.27
CA VAL A 77 9.28 0.89 0.31
C VAL A 77 8.96 -0.21 -0.70
N SER A 78 7.82 -0.11 -1.40
CA SER A 78 7.45 -1.07 -2.43
C SER A 78 8.46 -1.10 -3.58
N CYS A 79 8.89 0.06 -4.07
CA CYS A 79 9.91 0.13 -5.12
C CYS A 79 11.25 -0.47 -4.68
N PHE A 80 11.69 -0.21 -3.45
CA PHE A 80 12.94 -0.78 -2.93
C PHE A 80 12.88 -2.32 -2.87
N MET A 81 11.74 -2.87 -2.45
CA MET A 81 11.55 -4.32 -2.44
C MET A 81 11.53 -4.90 -3.87
N GLU A 82 10.94 -4.22 -4.86
CA GLU A 82 11.00 -4.64 -6.27
C GLU A 82 12.42 -4.68 -6.81
N PHE A 83 13.25 -3.67 -6.47
CA PHE A 83 14.67 -3.70 -6.79
C PHE A 83 15.38 -4.88 -6.11
N GLY A 84 15.15 -5.11 -4.82
CA GLY A 84 15.74 -6.25 -4.10
C GLY A 84 15.35 -7.61 -4.70
N ILE A 85 14.09 -7.79 -5.09
CA ILE A 85 13.62 -8.99 -5.80
C ILE A 85 14.31 -9.15 -7.15
N SER A 86 14.57 -8.05 -7.85
CA SER A 86 15.24 -8.06 -9.15
C SER A 86 16.73 -8.37 -9.04
N PHE A 87 17.41 -8.01 -7.94
CA PHE A 87 18.81 -8.34 -7.68
C PHE A 87 19.04 -9.77 -7.16
N GLU A 88 18.06 -10.35 -6.46
CA GLU A 88 18.10 -11.75 -6.01
C GLU A 88 17.74 -12.75 -7.12
N ARG A 89 17.29 -12.27 -8.29
CA ARG A 89 17.04 -13.07 -9.50
C ARG A 89 18.29 -13.15 -10.37
#